data_AF-A0A2J6N195-F1
#
_entry.id   AF-A0A2J6N195-F1
#
_cell.length_a   1.000
_cell.length_b   1.000
_cell.length_c   1.000
_cell.angle_alpha   90.00
_cell.angle_beta   90.00
_cell.angle_gamma   90.00
#
_symmetry.space_group_name_H-M   'P 1'
#
loop_
_entity.id
_entity.type
_entity.pdbx_description
1 polymer ?
#
loop_
_entity_poly.entity_id
_entity_poly.type
_entity_poly.pdbx_seq_one_letter_code
_entity_poly.pdbx_strand_id
1 'polypeptide(L)'
;MAKLSPILKEVFVHLFKKPATRKYPEEKPHVPEGFRGRQVFDISLCISCGLCSRDCPAKAIEMVEVDGKLRPLFHLDRCIFCYQCA
;
A
#
# COMPACT_ATOMS: atom_id res chain seq x y z
N MET A 1 35.30 -11.25 39.34
CA MET A 1 35.22 -11.77 37.95
C MET A 1 33.96 -11.23 37.31
N ALA A 2 34.09 -10.18 36.50
CA ALA A 2 32.95 -9.48 35.92
C ALA A 2 32.18 -10.42 34.99
N LYS A 3 30.92 -10.73 35.32
CA LYS A 3 30.04 -11.50 34.44
C LYS A 3 29.78 -10.66 33.20
N LEU A 4 30.41 -11.02 32.09
CA LEU A 4 30.22 -10.37 30.79
C LEU A 4 28.73 -10.50 30.43
N SER A 5 28.04 -9.37 30.33
CA SER A 5 26.60 -9.33 30.03
C SER A 5 26.30 -10.12 28.75
N PRO A 6 25.24 -10.95 28.70
CA PRO A 6 24.89 -11.72 27.50
C PRO A 6 24.75 -10.87 26.23
N ILE A 7 24.45 -9.58 26.38
CA ILE A 7 24.38 -8.59 25.30
C ILE A 7 25.70 -8.45 24.54
N LEU A 8 26.85 -8.48 25.23
CA LEU A 8 28.15 -8.29 24.59
C LEU A 8 28.48 -9.42 23.61
N LYS A 9 28.04 -10.64 23.92
CA LYS A 9 28.18 -11.79 23.02
C LYS A 9 27.34 -11.60 21.75
N GLU A 10 26.09 -11.15 21.91
CA GLU A 10 25.19 -10.90 20.77
C GLU A 10 25.66 -9.76 19.87
N VAL A 11 26.18 -8.67 20.47
CA VAL A 11 26.76 -7.55 19.73
C VAL A 11 27.93 -8.02 18.88
N PHE A 12 28.83 -8.83 19.44
CA PHE A 12 29.99 -9.33 18.70
C PHE A 12 29.58 -10.23 17.52
N VAL A 13 28.55 -11.07 17.70
CA VAL A 13 28.03 -11.92 16.62
C VAL A 13 27.36 -11.10 15.51
N HIS A 14 26.59 -10.06 15.86
CA HIS A 14 25.82 -9.28 14.88
C HIS A 14 26.65 -8.20 14.17
N LEU A 15 27.78 -7.76 14.76
CA LEU A 15 28.70 -6.80 14.14
C LEU A 15 29.24 -7.28 12.78
N PHE A 16 29.41 -8.59 12.62
CA PHE A 16 29.93 -9.21 11.39
C PHE A 16 28.84 -9.69 10.41
N LYS A 17 27.55 -9.56 10.76
CA LYS A 17 26.46 -9.91 9.85
C LYS A 17 26.10 -8.73 8.95
N LYS A 18 25.57 -9.02 7.76
CA LYS A 18 25.02 -7.97 6.88
C LYS A 18 23.80 -7.30 7.54
N PRO A 19 23.59 -5.99 7.33
CA PRO A 19 22.38 -5.31 7.80
C PRO A 19 21.12 -5.93 7.19
N ALA A 20 20.05 -6.03 7.98
CA ALA A 20 18.73 -6.46 7.49
C ALA A 20 18.01 -5.38 6.66
N THR A 21 18.49 -4.13 6.71
CA THR A 21 17.91 -2.97 6.03
C THR A 21 18.19 -2.99 4.53
N ARG A 22 17.21 -2.58 3.72
CA ARG A 22 17.38 -2.29 2.30
C ARG A 22 17.64 -0.79 2.11
N LYS A 23 18.42 -0.43 1.08
CA LYS A 23 18.66 0.98 0.74
C LYS A 23 17.56 1.51 -0.18
N TYR A 24 16.46 1.98 0.38
CA TYR A 24 15.43 2.66 -0.41
C TYR A 24 15.88 4.10 -0.71
N PRO A 25 15.73 4.62 -1.95
CA PRO A 25 14.97 4.10 -3.08
C PRO A 25 15.77 3.23 -4.09
N GLU A 26 17.08 3.05 -3.91
CA GLU A 26 17.95 2.35 -4.87
C GLU A 26 17.61 0.84 -4.97
N GLU A 27 17.30 0.22 -3.83
CA GLU A 27 16.91 -1.18 -3.70
C GLU A 27 15.43 -1.26 -3.27
N LYS A 28 14.54 -1.41 -4.26
CA LYS A 28 13.10 -1.55 -4.01
C LYS A 28 12.77 -2.96 -3.46
N PRO A 29 11.79 -3.07 -2.54
CA PRO A 29 11.32 -4.37 -2.10
C PRO A 29 10.62 -5.10 -3.25
N HIS A 30 10.66 -6.44 -3.20
CA HIS A 30 9.79 -7.26 -4.03
C HIS A 30 8.34 -7.06 -3.59
N VAL A 31 7.47 -6.69 -4.52
CA VAL A 31 6.03 -6.56 -4.30
C VAL A 31 5.37 -7.86 -4.73
N PRO A 32 4.68 -8.58 -3.84
CA PRO A 32 4.05 -9.86 -4.19
C PRO A 32 2.89 -9.65 -5.18
N GLU A 33 2.54 -10.70 -5.92
CA GLU A 33 1.35 -10.72 -6.77
C GLU A 33 0.09 -10.50 -5.91
N GLY A 34 -0.86 -9.71 -6.43
CA GLY A 34 -2.08 -9.34 -5.70
C GLY A 34 -1.88 -8.30 -4.59
N PHE A 35 -0.72 -7.63 -4.51
CA PHE A 35 -0.52 -6.52 -3.58
C PHE A 35 -1.55 -5.41 -3.79
N ARG A 36 -2.27 -5.08 -2.71
CA ARG A 36 -3.30 -4.03 -2.70
C ARG A 36 -2.67 -2.65 -2.53
N GLY A 37 -2.26 -2.06 -3.65
CA GLY A 37 -1.67 -0.72 -3.72
C GLY A 37 -2.66 0.37 -4.16
N ARG A 38 -2.12 1.47 -4.69
CA ARG A 38 -2.91 2.54 -5.32
C ARG A 38 -3.72 1.98 -6.49
N GLN A 39 -4.99 2.40 -6.59
CA GLN A 39 -5.89 1.96 -7.65
C GLN A 39 -5.37 2.43 -9.02
N VAL A 40 -5.48 1.54 -10.00
CA VAL A 40 -5.30 1.86 -11.43
C VAL A 40 -6.69 1.82 -12.05
N PHE A 41 -7.10 2.91 -12.68
CA PHE A 41 -8.45 3.07 -13.22
C PHE A 41 -8.38 3.34 -14.72
N ASP A 42 -9.00 2.47 -15.51
CA ASP A 42 -9.18 2.66 -16.94
C ASP A 42 -10.57 3.26 -17.21
N ILE A 43 -10.59 4.51 -17.66
CA ILE A 43 -11.81 5.27 -17.94
C ILE A 43 -12.65 4.66 -19.09
N SER A 44 -12.02 3.92 -20.00
CA SER A 44 -12.70 3.30 -21.15
C SER A 44 -13.61 2.15 -20.75
N LEU A 45 -13.27 1.45 -19.66
CA LEU A 45 -14.04 0.32 -19.14
C LEU A 45 -15.20 0.74 -18.24
N CYS A 46 -15.17 1.98 -17.74
CA CYS A 46 -16.17 2.45 -16.79
C CYS A 46 -17.50 2.81 -17.48
N ILE A 47 -18.59 2.17 -17.03
CA ILE A 47 -19.97 2.35 -17.53
C ILE A 47 -20.83 3.28 -16.65
N SER A 48 -20.22 4.01 -15.71
CA SER A 48 -20.93 4.96 -14.82
C SER A 48 -21.98 4.31 -13.89
N CYS A 49 -21.77 3.07 -13.46
CA CYS A 49 -22.75 2.34 -12.62
C CYS A 49 -22.77 2.76 -11.13
N GLY A 50 -21.72 3.40 -10.64
CA GLY A 50 -21.62 3.84 -9.23
C GLY A 50 -21.41 2.73 -8.19
N LEU A 51 -21.28 1.46 -8.59
CA LEU A 51 -21.11 0.34 -7.67
C LEU A 51 -19.86 0.48 -6.79
N CYS A 52 -18.74 0.94 -7.36
CA CYS A 52 -17.50 1.14 -6.60
C CYS A 52 -17.68 2.14 -5.44
N SER A 53 -18.45 3.22 -5.63
CA SER A 53 -18.76 4.19 -4.58
C SER A 53 -19.66 3.59 -3.51
N ARG A 54 -20.69 2.85 -3.91
CA ARG A 54 -21.61 2.16 -2.99
C ARG A 54 -20.92 1.09 -2.14
N ASP A 55 -20.01 0.34 -2.74
CA ASP A 55 -19.34 -0.79 -2.10
C ASP A 55 -18.16 -0.35 -1.20
N CYS A 56 -17.68 0.88 -1.35
CA CYS A 56 -16.55 1.38 -0.58
C CYS A 56 -16.87 1.50 0.93
N PRO A 57 -16.23 0.69 1.80
CA PRO A 57 -16.52 0.72 3.24
C PRO A 57 -16.07 2.03 3.90
N ALA A 58 -15.07 2.70 3.33
CA ALA A 58 -14.53 3.97 3.83
C ALA A 58 -15.20 5.21 3.22
N LYS A 59 -16.17 5.04 2.31
CA LYS A 59 -16.77 6.14 1.53
C LYS A 59 -15.71 7.05 0.89
N ALA A 60 -14.63 6.43 0.39
CA ALA A 60 -13.48 7.12 -0.20
C ALA A 60 -13.67 7.46 -1.68
N ILE A 61 -14.82 7.15 -2.28
CA ILE A 61 -15.09 7.32 -3.70
C ILE A 61 -16.32 8.20 -3.88
N GLU A 62 -16.12 9.35 -4.51
CA GLU A 62 -17.20 10.27 -4.90
C GLU A 62 -17.48 10.11 -6.40
N MET A 63 -18.76 10.11 -6.79
CA MET A 63 -19.13 10.08 -8.21
C MET A 63 -19.28 11.52 -8.71
N VAL A 64 -18.37 11.95 -9.58
CA VAL A 64 -18.32 13.32 -10.13
C VAL A 64 -18.63 13.32 -11.62
N GLU A 65 -19.19 14.41 -12.14
CA GLU A 65 -19.48 14.53 -13.57
C GLU A 65 -18.22 14.94 -14.35
N VAL A 66 -17.87 14.14 -15.36
CA VAL A 66 -16.77 14.40 -16.31
C VAL A 66 -17.26 14.03 -17.70
N ASP A 67 -17.22 14.97 -18.64
CA ASP A 67 -17.67 14.79 -20.03
C ASP A 67 -19.11 14.24 -20.15
N GLY A 68 -20.03 14.72 -19.29
CA GLY A 68 -21.43 14.30 -19.26
C GLY A 68 -21.66 12.88 -18.73
N LYS A 69 -20.65 12.25 -18.12
CA LYS A 69 -20.74 10.92 -17.49
C LYS A 69 -20.28 10.99 -16.03
N LEU A 70 -20.87 10.16 -15.16
CA LEU A 70 -20.45 10.06 -13.77
C LEU A 70 -19.23 9.14 -13.63
N ARG A 71 -18.15 9.66 -13.07
CA ARG A 71 -16.86 8.97 -12.89
C ARG A 71 -16.43 8.97 -11.41
N PRO A 72 -15.72 7.92 -10.96
CA PRO A 72 -15.22 7.87 -9.59
C PRO A 72 -14.02 8.79 -9.39
N LEU A 73 -14.11 9.72 -8.43
CA LEU A 73 -13.00 10.44 -7.82
C LEU A 73 -12.55 9.67 -6.57
N PHE A 74 -11.29 9.22 -6.55
CA PHE A 74 -10.72 8.45 -5.44
C PHE A 74 -10.00 9.34 -4.43
N HIS A 75 -10.53 9.44 -3.21
CA HIS A 75 -9.89 10.10 -2.07
C HIS A 75 -8.88 9.15 -1.41
N LEU A 76 -7.61 9.27 -1.80
CA LEU A 76 -6.53 8.41 -1.28
C LEU A 76 -6.27 8.61 0.22
N ASP A 77 -6.59 9.78 0.75
CA ASP A 77 -6.55 10.12 2.18
C ASP A 77 -7.56 9.33 3.02
N ARG A 78 -8.64 8.82 2.40
CA ARG A 78 -9.69 8.03 3.05
C ARG A 78 -9.61 6.54 2.74
N CYS A 79 -8.89 6.17 1.69
CA CYS A 79 -8.84 4.80 1.20
C CYS A 79 -8.15 3.86 2.20
N ILE A 80 -8.80 2.75 2.53
CA ILE A 80 -8.24 1.71 3.42
C ILE A 80 -7.62 0.52 2.67
N PHE A 81 -7.46 0.62 1.34
CA PHE A 81 -6.86 -0.41 0.47
C PHE A 81 -7.44 -1.83 0.64
N CYS A 82 -8.76 -1.92 0.85
CA CYS A 82 -9.47 -3.19 1.07
C CYS A 82 -9.73 -4.02 -0.20
N TYR A 83 -9.62 -3.41 -1.39
CA TYR A 83 -9.81 -4.04 -2.71
C TYR A 83 -11.24 -4.53 -3.02
N GLN A 84 -12.27 -4.00 -2.34
CA GLN A 84 -13.67 -4.36 -2.63
C GLN A 84 -14.15 -3.78 -3.98
N CYS A 85 -13.65 -2.61 -4.36
CA CYS A 85 -14.05 -1.90 -5.58
C CYS A 85 -13.21 -2.22 -6.83
N ALA A 86 -12.31 -3.19 -6.77
CA ALA A 86 -11.33 -3.49 -7.82
C ALA A 86 -11.79 -4.59 -8.78
#